data_AF-A0A1V1UKV9-F1
#
_entry.id   AF-A0A1V1UKV9-F1
#
_cell.length_a   1.000
_cell.length_b   1.000
_cell.length_c   1.000
_cell.angle_alpha   90.00
_cell.angle_beta   90.00
_cell.angle_gamma   90.00
#
_symmetry.space_group_name_H-M   'P 1'
#
loop_
_entity.id
_entity.type
_entity.pdbx_description
1 polymer ?
#
loop_
_entity_poly.entity_id
_entity_poly.type
_entity_poly.pdbx_seq_one_letter_code
_entity_poly.pdbx_strand_id
1 'polypeptide(L)'
;MKSKIAVGLFALALAAGCGGNDNVVIDGKEYKPGESFTRNGVTYTVADGSKSKRPRPVDQDVWKTRETVTYGQNDYYVAVNADRTTAYVQATSRDVPHSLNDLSAAVREATGCQGSLGAGALVALGIDNDTDISQMGSATGKPQKIWSVPLSC
;
A
#
# COMPACT_ATOMS: atom_id res chain seq x y z
N MET A 1 -21.54 -36.78 19.67
CA MET A 1 -20.42 -36.25 18.86
C MET A 1 -20.51 -34.73 18.90
N LYS A 2 -19.59 -34.05 19.59
CA LYS A 2 -19.60 -32.57 19.74
C LYS A 2 -18.85 -31.96 18.56
N SER A 3 -19.58 -31.40 17.59
CA SER A 3 -19.00 -30.70 16.45
C SER A 3 -18.53 -29.31 16.90
N LYS A 4 -17.23 -29.07 16.92
CA LYS A 4 -16.64 -27.74 17.14
C LYS A 4 -16.58 -27.03 15.79
N ILE A 5 -17.52 -26.11 15.55
CA ILE A 5 -17.47 -25.22 14.39
C ILE A 5 -16.43 -24.15 14.69
N ALA A 6 -15.30 -24.21 13.98
CA ALA A 6 -14.29 -23.16 13.99
C ALA A 6 -14.86 -21.96 13.23
N VAL A 7 -15.24 -20.91 13.97
CA VAL A 7 -15.66 -19.63 13.39
C VAL A 7 -14.39 -18.90 12.94
N GLY A 8 -14.16 -18.90 11.63
CA GLY A 8 -13.08 -18.14 10.99
C GLY A 8 -13.29 -16.64 11.21
N LEU A 9 -12.28 -15.99 11.77
CA LEU A 9 -12.24 -14.55 11.97
C LEU A 9 -12.02 -13.86 10.61
N PHE A 10 -13.08 -13.37 9.98
CA PHE A 10 -12.98 -12.56 8.77
C PHE A 10 -13.11 -11.07 9.12
N ALA A 11 -12.00 -10.34 9.03
CA ALA A 11 -12.00 -8.89 9.19
C ALA A 11 -12.47 -8.23 7.89
N LEU A 12 -13.71 -7.73 7.86
CA LEU A 12 -14.20 -6.85 6.81
C LEU A 12 -13.99 -5.40 7.25
N ALA A 13 -13.03 -4.70 6.63
CA ALA A 13 -12.79 -3.29 6.90
C ALA A 13 -13.79 -2.41 6.11
N LEU A 14 -14.84 -1.94 6.79
CA LEU A 14 -15.68 -0.85 6.28
C LEU A 14 -15.01 0.48 6.65
N ALA A 15 -14.17 1.01 5.76
CA ALA A 15 -13.54 2.31 5.96
C ALA A 15 -14.47 3.42 5.44
N ALA A 16 -15.28 4.01 6.34
CA ALA A 16 -15.92 5.30 6.10
C ALA A 16 -15.28 6.33 7.04
N GLY A 17 -14.77 7.43 6.46
CA GLY A 17 -14.35 8.61 7.23
C GLY A 17 -12.84 8.78 7.36
N CYS A 18 -12.30 9.73 6.61
CA CYS A 18 -10.94 10.19 6.75
C CYS A 18 -10.73 10.96 8.08
N GLY A 19 -10.16 10.31 9.09
CA GLY A 19 -9.23 10.96 10.02
C GLY A 19 -9.85 11.56 11.28
N GLY A 20 -10.06 10.70 12.27
CA GLY A 20 -10.36 11.05 13.65
C GLY A 20 -10.38 9.76 14.48
N ASN A 21 -10.23 9.86 15.80
CA ASN A 21 -10.44 8.75 16.75
C ASN A 21 -11.95 8.44 16.87
N ASP A 22 -12.63 8.33 15.73
CA ASP A 22 -14.06 8.44 15.68
C ASP A 22 -14.69 7.06 15.87
N ASN A 23 -15.69 7.00 16.74
CA ASN A 23 -16.50 5.81 16.95
C ASN A 23 -17.09 5.36 15.61
N VAL A 24 -17.14 4.05 15.37
CA VAL A 24 -17.80 3.50 14.18
C VAL A 24 -19.26 3.22 14.52
N VAL A 25 -20.19 3.78 13.75
CA VAL A 25 -21.62 3.49 13.89
C VAL A 25 -21.99 2.30 13.01
N ILE A 26 -22.47 1.22 13.61
CA ILE A 26 -22.91 0.00 12.92
C ILE A 26 -24.33 -0.32 13.39
N ASP A 27 -25.27 -0.39 12.44
CA ASP A 27 -26.70 -0.60 12.71
C ASP A 27 -27.27 0.38 13.76
N GLY A 28 -26.80 1.63 13.73
CA GLY A 28 -27.23 2.69 14.66
C GLY A 28 -26.57 2.66 16.04
N LYS A 29 -25.63 1.74 16.30
CA LYS A 29 -24.86 1.68 17.55
C LYS A 29 -23.42 2.10 17.33
N GLU A 30 -22.91 2.97 18.21
CA GLU A 30 -21.51 3.38 18.23
C GLU A 30 -20.61 2.32 18.88
N TYR A 31 -19.45 2.09 18.27
CA TYR A 31 -18.40 1.21 18.75
C TYR A 31 -17.05 1.94 18.78
N LYS A 32 -16.30 1.76 19.86
CA LYS A 32 -14.96 2.32 20.02
C LYS A 32 -13.90 1.43 19.34
N PRO A 33 -12.77 2.01 18.94
CA PRO A 33 -11.54 1.27 18.63
C PRO A 33 -11.26 0.12 19.61
N GLY A 34 -11.08 -1.09 19.09
CA GLY A 34 -10.80 -2.30 19.88
C GLY A 34 -12.04 -3.03 20.43
N GLU A 35 -13.24 -2.46 20.32
CA GLU A 35 -14.46 -3.16 20.70
C GLU A 35 -14.85 -4.21 19.65
N SER A 36 -15.34 -5.35 20.13
CA SER A 36 -15.88 -6.40 19.28
C SER A 36 -17.39 -6.41 19.28
N PHE A 37 -17.98 -6.79 18.15
CA PHE A 37 -19.41 -7.02 18.01
C PHE A 37 -19.67 -8.26 17.17
N THR A 38 -20.81 -8.92 17.41
CA THR A 38 -21.19 -10.13 16.67
C THR A 38 -22.37 -9.84 15.77
N ARG A 39 -22.25 -10.15 14.47
CA ARG A 39 -23.34 -10.07 13.49
C ARG A 39 -23.39 -11.38 12.72
N ASN A 40 -24.58 -11.98 12.62
CA ASN A 40 -24.80 -13.26 11.94
C ASN A 40 -23.85 -14.39 12.40
N GLY A 41 -23.51 -14.43 13.69
CA GLY A 41 -22.60 -15.43 14.25
C GLY A 41 -21.10 -15.18 13.99
N VAL A 42 -20.74 -14.08 13.32
CA VAL A 42 -19.36 -13.66 13.09
C VAL A 42 -19.00 -12.53 14.04
N THR A 43 -17.86 -12.66 14.73
CA THR A 43 -17.33 -11.59 15.59
C THR A 43 -16.37 -10.72 14.80
N TYR A 44 -16.65 -9.43 14.82
CA TYR A 44 -15.86 -8.36 14.21
C TYR A 44 -15.21 -7.54 15.32
N THR A 45 -14.00 -7.03 15.09
CA THR A 45 -13.35 -6.10 16.00
C THR A 45 -13.12 -4.79 15.26
N VAL A 46 -13.56 -3.68 15.86
CA VAL A 46 -13.33 -2.34 15.31
C VAL A 46 -11.84 -2.06 15.34
N ALA A 47 -11.25 -1.88 14.16
CA ALA A 47 -9.83 -1.61 14.04
C ALA A 47 -9.50 -0.29 14.74
N ASP A 48 -8.42 -0.30 15.52
CA ASP A 48 -7.91 0.91 16.14
C ASP A 48 -7.20 1.79 15.09
N GLY A 49 -7.91 2.83 14.65
CA GLY A 49 -7.39 3.83 13.72
C GLY A 49 -6.10 4.51 14.22
N SER A 50 -5.86 4.52 15.54
CA SER A 50 -4.67 5.13 16.14
C SER A 50 -3.38 4.34 15.91
N LYS A 51 -3.48 3.07 15.46
CA LYS A 51 -2.32 2.25 15.05
C LYS A 51 -2.24 1.97 13.56
N SER A 52 -3.26 2.35 12.78
CA SER A 52 -3.02 2.61 11.38
C SER A 52 -2.13 3.85 11.30
N LYS A 53 -0.81 3.65 11.35
CA LYS A 53 0.08 4.55 10.62
C LYS A 53 -0.48 4.54 9.21
N ARG A 54 -1.35 5.50 8.89
CA ARG A 54 -1.49 5.96 7.50
C ARG A 54 -0.05 6.05 7.04
N PRO A 55 0.35 5.34 5.96
CA PRO A 55 1.68 5.52 5.42
C PRO A 55 1.88 7.03 5.34
N ARG A 56 2.80 7.55 6.17
CA ARG A 56 3.11 8.97 6.11
C ARG A 56 3.49 9.23 4.66
N PRO A 57 3.20 10.42 4.09
CA PRO A 57 3.72 10.77 2.78
C PRO A 57 5.21 10.42 2.82
N VAL A 58 5.60 9.39 2.05
CA VAL A 58 6.90 8.67 2.03
C VAL A 58 7.83 9.18 3.10
N ASP A 59 8.16 8.40 4.15
CA ASP A 59 9.06 8.84 5.23
C ASP A 59 10.13 9.77 4.64
N GLN A 60 9.93 11.09 4.80
CA GLN A 60 10.58 12.06 3.89
C GLN A 60 12.09 11.99 4.04
N ASP A 61 12.52 11.49 5.20
CA ASP A 61 13.89 11.20 5.54
C ASP A 61 14.46 10.00 4.78
N VAL A 62 13.67 8.94 4.54
CA VAL A 62 14.07 7.82 3.65
C VAL A 62 14.20 8.33 2.21
N TRP A 63 13.28 9.16 1.73
CA TRP A 63 13.38 9.68 0.35
C TRP A 63 14.59 10.58 0.10
N LYS A 64 15.17 11.18 1.15
CA LYS A 64 16.43 11.93 1.04
C LYS A 64 17.62 11.04 0.70
N THR A 65 17.56 9.76 1.07
CA THR A 65 18.62 8.77 0.77
C THR A 65 18.40 8.08 -0.57
N ARG A 66 17.51 8.60 -1.43
CA ARG A 66 17.28 8.01 -2.74
C ARG A 66 18.55 8.05 -3.59
N GLU A 67 18.77 6.98 -4.32
CA GLU A 67 19.78 6.88 -5.36
C GLU A 67 19.12 6.78 -6.73
N THR A 68 19.86 7.13 -7.77
CA THR A 68 19.41 6.94 -9.15
C THR A 68 19.82 5.56 -9.63
N VAL A 69 18.86 4.81 -10.15
CA VAL A 69 19.04 3.46 -10.69
C VAL A 69 18.53 3.44 -12.11
N THR A 70 19.37 3.00 -13.04
CA THR A 70 19.01 2.87 -14.44
C THR A 70 18.52 1.46 -14.71
N TYR A 71 17.31 1.32 -15.25
CA TYR A 71 16.77 0.06 -15.72
C TYR A 71 16.21 0.24 -17.13
N GLY A 72 16.68 -0.58 -18.07
CA GLY A 72 16.40 -0.39 -19.49
C GLY A 72 17.00 0.92 -20.01
N GLN A 73 16.14 1.82 -20.52
CA GLN A 73 16.53 3.15 -21.01
C GLN A 73 16.11 4.28 -20.06
N ASN A 74 15.60 3.93 -18.87
CA ASN A 74 14.93 4.84 -17.96
C ASN A 74 15.67 4.91 -16.63
N ASP A 75 15.71 6.11 -16.06
CA ASP A 75 16.25 6.33 -14.72
C ASP A 75 15.11 6.40 -13.70
N TYR A 76 15.35 5.77 -12.55
CA TYR A 76 14.44 5.71 -11.42
C TYR A 76 15.14 6.20 -10.16
N TYR A 77 14.43 6.92 -9.31
CA TYR A 77 14.85 7.14 -7.94
C TYR A 77 14.38 5.99 -7.06
N VAL A 78 15.30 5.36 -6.34
CA VAL A 78 15.01 4.28 -5.39
C VAL A 78 15.55 4.67 -4.02
N ALA A 79 14.74 4.51 -2.98
CA ALA A 79 15.16 4.65 -1.59
C ALA A 79 14.71 3.45 -0.79
N VAL A 80 15.55 2.92 0.10
CA VAL A 80 15.22 1.75 0.91
C VAL A 80 15.12 2.16 2.37
N ASN A 81 14.10 1.66 3.07
CA ASN A 81 14.01 1.87 4.51
C ASN A 81 15.18 1.21 5.26
N ALA A 82 15.48 1.72 6.46
CA ALA A 82 16.61 1.23 7.25
C ALA A 82 16.50 -0.26 7.62
N ASP A 83 15.28 -0.76 7.80
CA ASP A 83 14.96 -2.17 8.08
C ASP A 83 14.90 -3.05 6.81
N ARG A 84 15.10 -2.48 5.62
CA ARG A 84 15.11 -3.17 4.32
C ARG A 84 13.88 -4.02 4.01
N THR A 85 12.74 -3.70 4.63
CA THR A 85 11.46 -4.37 4.37
C THR A 85 10.65 -3.68 3.27
N THR A 86 10.99 -2.44 2.91
CA THR A 86 10.24 -1.62 1.94
C THR A 86 11.18 -0.72 1.16
N ALA A 87 11.08 -0.76 -0.16
CA ALA A 87 11.67 0.23 -1.05
C ALA A 87 10.61 1.24 -1.51
N TYR A 88 11.05 2.44 -1.78
CA TYR A 88 10.28 3.51 -2.40
C TYR A 88 10.87 3.77 -3.76
N VAL A 89 10.03 3.86 -4.80
CA VAL A 89 10.49 4.03 -6.17
C VAL A 89 9.65 5.06 -6.93
N GLN A 90 10.31 5.84 -7.77
CA GLN A 90 9.70 6.86 -8.62
C GLN A 90 10.49 6.94 -9.92
N ALA A 91 9.83 7.04 -11.07
CA ALA A 91 10.53 7.43 -12.30
C ALA A 91 11.12 8.85 -12.14
N THR A 92 12.27 9.11 -12.77
CA THR A 92 12.88 10.45 -12.73
C THR A 92 12.16 11.48 -13.61
N SER A 93 11.39 11.00 -14.59
CA SER A 93 10.61 11.81 -15.52
C SER A 93 9.18 11.28 -15.68
N ARG A 94 8.23 12.19 -15.90
CA ARG A 94 6.80 11.91 -16.15
C ARG A 94 6.52 11.46 -17.56
N ASP A 95 7.34 11.93 -18.49
CA ASP A 95 7.09 11.77 -19.92
C ASP A 95 7.65 10.44 -20.45
N VAL A 96 8.27 9.67 -19.56
CA VAL A 96 8.85 8.38 -19.86
C VAL A 96 7.84 7.30 -19.46
N PRO A 97 7.31 6.53 -20.44
CA PRO A 97 6.45 5.40 -20.17
C PRO A 97 7.12 4.42 -19.22
N HIS A 98 6.37 3.96 -18.21
CA HIS A 98 6.84 2.96 -17.28
C HIS A 98 5.66 2.20 -16.68
N SER A 99 5.91 0.93 -16.36
CA SER A 99 4.94 -0.01 -15.82
C SER A 99 5.23 -0.35 -14.36
N LEU A 100 4.33 -1.09 -13.69
CA LEU A 100 4.62 -1.63 -12.36
C LEU A 100 5.78 -2.62 -12.38
N ASN A 101 5.95 -3.33 -13.50
CA ASN A 101 7.04 -4.27 -13.71
C ASN A 101 8.39 -3.54 -13.75
N ASP A 102 8.46 -2.41 -14.47
CA ASP A 102 9.69 -1.59 -14.54
C ASP A 102 10.10 -1.06 -13.17
N LEU A 103 9.13 -0.57 -12.38
CA LEU A 103 9.38 -0.10 -11.02
C LEU A 103 9.89 -1.23 -10.12
N SER A 104 9.31 -2.42 -10.23
CA SER A 104 9.73 -3.60 -9.46
C SER A 104 11.13 -4.08 -9.88
N ALA A 105 11.45 -3.99 -11.17
CA ALA A 105 12.76 -4.33 -11.70
C ALA A 105 13.84 -3.34 -11.26
N ALA A 106 13.56 -2.03 -11.28
CA ALA A 106 14.47 -1.00 -10.76
C ALA A 106 14.74 -1.21 -9.26
N VAL A 107 13.72 -1.54 -8.47
CA VAL A 107 13.89 -1.89 -7.05
C VAL A 107 14.74 -3.14 -6.87
N ARG A 108 14.54 -4.16 -7.70
CA ARG A 108 15.35 -5.38 -7.68
C ARG A 108 16.81 -5.09 -8.03
N GLU A 109 17.06 -4.24 -9.02
CA GLU A 109 18.41 -3.82 -9.41
C GLU A 109 19.12 -3.10 -8.26
N ALA A 110 18.42 -2.20 -7.56
CA ALA A 110 18.94 -1.47 -6.42
C ALA A 110 19.24 -2.36 -5.21
N THR A 111 18.34 -3.31 -4.92
CA THR A 111 18.32 -4.00 -3.62
C THR A 111 18.78 -5.45 -3.67
N GLY A 112 18.76 -6.08 -4.84
CA GLY A 112 18.91 -7.52 -5.04
C GLY A 112 17.69 -8.35 -4.63
N CYS A 113 16.67 -7.75 -4.02
CA CYS A 113 15.51 -8.45 -3.47
C CYS A 113 14.32 -8.42 -4.42
N GLN A 114 13.42 -9.40 -4.29
CA GLN A 114 12.16 -9.35 -5.02
C GLN A 114 11.24 -8.32 -4.39
N GLY A 115 10.84 -7.33 -5.18
CA GLY A 115 9.78 -6.40 -4.82
C GLY A 115 8.48 -6.80 -5.52
N SER A 116 7.37 -6.86 -4.79
CA SER A 116 6.05 -7.03 -5.42
C SER A 116 5.23 -5.78 -5.16
N LEU A 117 5.08 -4.95 -6.19
CA LEU A 117 4.06 -3.91 -6.18
C LEU A 117 2.70 -4.60 -6.20
N GLY A 118 2.05 -4.64 -5.03
CA GLY A 118 0.80 -5.35 -4.81
C GLY A 118 -0.26 -4.92 -5.81
N ALA A 119 -0.40 -5.68 -6.88
CA ALA A 119 -1.31 -5.40 -7.98
C ALA A 119 -2.79 -5.54 -7.54
N GLY A 120 -3.09 -6.10 -6.36
CA GLY A 120 -4.47 -6.41 -5.94
C GLY A 120 -5.47 -5.24 -6.02
N ALA A 121 -5.06 -4.04 -5.64
CA ALA A 121 -5.92 -2.86 -5.73
C ALA A 121 -5.93 -2.20 -7.13
N LEU A 122 -4.84 -2.37 -7.89
CA LEU A 122 -4.67 -1.79 -9.23
C LEU A 122 -5.35 -2.65 -10.31
N VAL A 123 -5.30 -3.98 -10.15
CA VAL A 123 -5.98 -4.97 -11.00
C VAL A 123 -7.50 -4.79 -10.93
N ALA A 124 -8.04 -4.43 -9.76
CA ALA A 124 -9.46 -4.09 -9.64
C ALA A 124 -9.87 -2.86 -10.48
N LEU A 125 -8.90 -2.04 -10.90
CA LEU A 125 -9.08 -0.90 -11.80
C LEU A 125 -8.65 -1.22 -13.24
N GLY A 126 -8.35 -2.48 -13.56
CA GLY A 126 -7.90 -2.91 -14.89
C GLY A 126 -6.44 -2.58 -15.19
N ILE A 127 -5.62 -2.24 -14.18
CA ILE A 127 -4.19 -1.99 -14.33
C ILE A 127 -3.44 -3.28 -14.03
N ASP A 128 -2.82 -3.84 -15.05
CA ASP A 128 -1.92 -4.99 -14.93
C ASP A 128 -0.46 -4.52 -14.73
N ASN A 129 0.47 -5.49 -14.69
CA ASN A 129 1.87 -5.19 -14.41
C ASN A 129 2.59 -4.46 -15.55
N ASP A 130 2.09 -4.57 -16.78
CA ASP A 130 2.70 -4.04 -18.01
C ASP A 130 2.00 -2.76 -18.49
N THR A 131 0.87 -2.42 -17.89
CA THR A 131 0.13 -1.18 -18.13
C THR A 131 1.03 0.03 -17.88
N ASP A 132 1.05 0.97 -18.81
CA ASP A 132 1.75 2.25 -18.63
C ASP A 132 1.07 3.07 -17.53
N ILE A 133 1.80 3.29 -16.45
CA ILE A 133 1.37 4.03 -15.26
C ILE A 133 2.01 5.42 -15.18
N SER A 134 2.72 5.87 -16.21
CA SER A 134 3.40 7.18 -16.25
C SER A 134 2.46 8.36 -15.96
N GLN A 135 1.20 8.24 -16.35
CA GLN A 135 0.15 9.25 -16.14
C GLN A 135 -0.63 9.06 -14.83
N MET A 136 -0.42 7.96 -14.10
CA MET A 136 -1.12 7.69 -12.85
C MET A 136 -0.69 8.68 -11.75
N GLY A 137 -1.65 9.48 -11.29
CA GLY A 137 -1.40 10.54 -10.30
C GLY A 137 -1.26 11.94 -10.89
N SER A 138 -1.27 12.08 -12.21
CA SER A 138 -1.21 13.37 -12.92
C SER A 138 -2.49 14.21 -12.78
N ALA A 139 -3.64 13.57 -12.52
CA ALA A 139 -4.97 14.21 -12.46
C ALA A 139 -5.13 15.36 -11.45
N THR A 140 -4.14 15.61 -10.59
CA THR A 140 -4.18 16.70 -9.59
C THR A 140 -2.98 17.66 -9.65
N GLY A 141 -2.15 17.62 -10.69
CA GLY A 141 -0.97 18.51 -10.82
C GLY A 141 0.12 18.26 -9.76
N LYS A 142 0.03 17.16 -9.01
CA LYS A 142 0.94 16.81 -7.90
C LYS A 142 2.28 16.24 -8.42
N PRO A 143 3.37 16.25 -7.60
CA PRO A 143 4.63 15.56 -7.89
C PRO A 143 4.39 14.10 -8.32
N GLN A 144 5.32 13.52 -9.10
CA GLN A 144 5.21 12.12 -9.52
C GLN A 144 4.93 11.21 -8.34
N LYS A 145 4.07 10.21 -8.55
CA LYS A 145 3.70 9.28 -7.49
C LYS A 145 4.93 8.46 -7.11
N ILE A 146 5.31 8.54 -5.84
CA ILE A 146 6.30 7.63 -5.25
C ILE A 146 5.53 6.36 -4.86
N TRP A 147 6.03 5.22 -5.29
CA TRP A 147 5.44 3.92 -5.06
C TRP A 147 6.17 3.20 -3.94
N SER A 148 5.42 2.59 -3.03
CA SER A 148 5.95 1.76 -1.95
C SER A 148 5.96 0.30 -2.42
N VAL A 149 7.13 -0.33 -2.39
CA VAL A 149 7.35 -1.72 -2.80
C VAL A 149 7.80 -2.53 -1.58
N PRO A 150 6.97 -3.43 -1.04
CA PRO A 150 7.44 -4.36 -0.04
C PRO A 150 8.55 -5.24 -0.63
N LEU A 151 9.64 -5.38 0.12
CA LEU A 151 10.79 -6.20 -0.24
C LEU A 151 10.67 -7.58 0.40
N SER A 152 10.91 -8.61 -0.40
CA SER A 152 11.17 -9.97 0.06
C SER A 152 12.59 -10.34 -0.35
N CYS A 153 13.48 -10.21 0.63
CA CYS A 153 14.76 -10.92 0.68
C CYS A 153 14.51 -12.19 1.51
#